data_AF-A0A1I1MYZ9-F1
#
_entry.id   AF-A0A1I1MYZ9-F1
#
_cell.length_a   1.000
_cell.length_b   1.000
_cell.length_c   1.000
_cell.angle_alpha   90.00
_cell.angle_beta   90.00
_cell.angle_gamma   90.00
#
_symmetry.space_group_name_H-M   'P 1'
#
loop_
_entity.id
_entity.type
_entity.pdbx_description
1 polymer ?
#
loop_
_entity_poly.entity_id
_entity_poly.type
_entity_poly.pdbx_seq_one_letter_code
_entity_poly.pdbx_strand_id
1 'polypeptide(L)'
;MDGRAEDWVEAELERAYRVAHQIALDYYEVLEGANDRAKETGGTLNKTTVRVRRRHNSLYIEWVRIYFYRKSDGGLGRSSKTIRKGRGTQEYALATLLKSTPDPEVQRAIGEAEEQFAVLRRQARTLVETRKWLRRAEEARSAIADLAARHAVDQEDNALELEDEGHG
;
A
#
# COMPACT_ATOMS: atom_id res chain seq x y z
N MET A 1 -17.23 -12.16 14.83
CA MET A 1 -16.89 -10.74 15.06
C MET A 1 -17.47 -10.02 13.86
N ASP A 2 -18.31 -9.00 14.10
CA ASP A 2 -18.90 -8.22 13.01
C ASP A 2 -17.82 -7.67 12.06
N GLY A 3 -18.16 -7.50 10.78
CA GLY A 3 -17.31 -6.87 9.74
C GLY A 3 -16.68 -5.51 10.12
N ARG A 4 -17.06 -4.92 11.26
CA ARG A 4 -16.47 -3.74 11.91
C ARG A 4 -14.94 -3.74 11.96
N ALA A 5 -14.29 -4.90 12.15
CA ALA A 5 -12.83 -4.97 12.21
C ALA A 5 -12.17 -4.88 10.82
N GLU A 6 -12.73 -5.54 9.81
CA GLU A 6 -12.28 -5.39 8.42
C GLU A 6 -12.59 -3.98 7.89
N ASP A 7 -13.78 -3.46 8.20
CA ASP A 7 -14.21 -2.10 7.83
C ASP A 7 -13.29 -1.04 8.45
N TRP A 8 -12.87 -1.24 9.71
CA TRP A 8 -11.89 -0.37 10.36
C TRP A 8 -10.55 -0.39 9.64
N VAL A 9 -10.02 -1.57 9.27
CA VAL A 9 -8.78 -1.66 8.48
C VAL A 9 -8.91 -0.94 7.14
N GLU A 10 -10.03 -1.10 6.45
CA GLU A 10 -10.30 -0.43 5.18
C GLU A 10 -10.38 1.09 5.33
N ALA A 11 -10.98 1.58 6.42
CA ALA A 11 -11.03 3.00 6.75
C ALA A 11 -9.65 3.57 7.10
N GLU A 12 -8.81 2.84 7.84
CA GLU A 12 -7.43 3.25 8.11
C GLU A 12 -6.56 3.27 6.85
N LEU A 13 -6.70 2.29 5.97
CA LEU A 13 -6.00 2.29 4.68
C LEU A 13 -6.42 3.49 3.81
N GLU A 14 -7.70 3.86 3.83
CA GLU A 14 -8.20 5.06 3.15
C GLU A 14 -7.61 6.34 3.75
N ARG A 15 -7.57 6.44 5.10
CA ARG A 15 -6.93 7.59 5.77
C ARG A 15 -5.46 7.70 5.39
N ALA A 16 -4.71 6.61 5.46
CA ALA A 16 -3.30 6.58 5.08
C ALA A 16 -3.10 6.95 3.60
N TYR A 17 -3.99 6.52 2.71
CA TYR A 17 -3.97 6.90 1.30
C TYR A 17 -4.17 8.41 1.13
N ARG A 18 -5.16 9.02 1.79
CA ARG A 18 -5.41 10.47 1.69
C ARG A 18 -4.22 11.29 2.18
N VAL A 19 -3.64 10.91 3.32
CA VAL A 19 -2.44 11.57 3.86
C VAL A 19 -1.26 11.43 2.88
N ALA A 20 -1.00 10.22 2.37
CA ALA A 20 0.04 10.00 1.38
C ALA A 20 -0.19 10.81 0.10
N HIS A 21 -1.44 10.92 -0.35
CA HIS A 21 -1.80 11.69 -1.53
C HIS A 21 -1.56 13.18 -1.32
N GLN A 22 -1.92 13.73 -0.15
CA GLN A 22 -1.66 15.13 0.17
C GLN A 22 -0.15 15.44 0.18
N ILE A 23 0.66 14.63 0.86
CA ILE A 23 2.12 14.79 0.87
C ILE A 23 2.69 14.75 -0.56
N ALA A 24 2.13 13.88 -1.42
CA ALA A 24 2.53 13.83 -2.82
C ALA A 24 2.19 15.13 -3.56
N LEU A 25 0.99 15.68 -3.36
CA LEU A 25 0.57 16.96 -3.97
C LEU A 25 1.45 18.11 -3.50
N ASP A 26 1.71 18.24 -2.19
CA ASP A 26 2.58 19.28 -1.64
C ASP A 26 3.99 19.20 -2.25
N TYR A 27 4.51 17.98 -2.40
CA TYR A 27 5.78 17.74 -3.09
C TYR A 27 5.71 18.10 -4.58
N TYR A 28 4.60 17.82 -5.26
CA TYR A 28 4.43 18.14 -6.68
C TYR A 28 4.47 19.64 -6.95
N GLU A 29 3.89 20.46 -6.06
CA GLU A 29 3.93 21.91 -6.18
C GLU A 29 5.37 22.44 -6.14
N VAL A 30 6.19 21.94 -5.21
CA VAL A 30 7.61 22.28 -5.11
C VAL A 30 8.37 21.84 -6.37
N LEU A 31 8.10 20.63 -6.85
CA LEU A 31 8.73 20.07 -8.05
C LEU A 31 8.38 20.87 -9.32
N GLU A 32 7.12 21.28 -9.46
CA GLU A 32 6.63 22.04 -10.61
C GLU A 32 7.25 23.44 -10.62
N GLY A 33 7.18 24.16 -9.50
CA GLY A 33 7.79 25.48 -9.36
C GLY A 33 9.29 25.47 -9.67
N ALA A 34 10.04 24.46 -9.19
CA ALA A 34 11.45 24.32 -9.52
C ALA A 34 11.71 24.01 -11.01
N ASN A 35 10.85 23.19 -11.62
CA ASN A 35 10.96 22.87 -13.04
C ASN A 35 10.59 24.04 -13.95
N ASP A 36 9.64 24.89 -13.56
CA ASP A 36 9.29 26.08 -14.33
C ASP A 36 10.42 27.10 -14.32
N ARG A 37 11.02 27.36 -13.15
CA ARG A 37 12.26 28.17 -13.06
C ARG A 37 13.39 27.60 -13.91
N ALA A 38 13.57 26.28 -13.91
CA ALA A 38 14.57 25.63 -14.74
C ALA A 38 14.29 25.78 -16.25
N LYS A 39 13.02 25.74 -16.70
CA LYS A 39 12.68 26.00 -18.11
C LYS A 39 13.02 27.43 -18.53
N GLU A 40 12.71 28.41 -17.69
CA GLU A 40 12.96 29.83 -17.96
C GLU A 40 14.46 30.15 -18.03
N THR A 41 15.26 29.50 -17.18
CA THR A 41 16.70 29.72 -17.07
C THR A 41 17.55 28.79 -17.95
N GLY A 42 16.92 27.87 -18.70
CA GLY A 42 17.63 26.83 -19.45
C GLY A 42 18.34 25.78 -18.57
N GLY A 43 17.94 25.66 -17.31
CA GLY A 43 18.46 24.72 -16.33
C GLY A 43 18.05 23.27 -16.55
N THR A 44 18.64 22.36 -15.77
CA THR A 44 18.28 20.94 -15.81
C THR A 44 16.99 20.67 -15.03
N LEU A 45 16.03 20.03 -15.68
CA LEU A 45 14.78 19.62 -15.02
C LEU A 45 15.02 18.54 -13.95
N ASN A 46 14.28 18.66 -12.85
CA ASN A 46 14.11 17.63 -11.84
C ASN A 46 13.26 16.49 -12.39
N LYS A 47 13.75 15.25 -12.22
CA LYS A 47 13.15 14.05 -12.84
C LYS A 47 12.62 13.05 -11.83
N THR A 48 12.78 13.28 -10.54
CA THR A 48 12.21 12.41 -9.52
C THR A 48 10.78 12.86 -9.23
N THR A 49 9.86 11.91 -9.09
CA THR A 49 8.46 12.17 -8.75
C THR A 49 7.92 11.03 -7.89
N VAL A 50 6.74 11.19 -7.28
CA VAL A 50 6.12 10.16 -6.43
C VAL A 50 4.76 9.72 -6.97
N ARG A 51 4.48 8.44 -6.82
CA ARG A 51 3.23 7.81 -7.22
C ARG A 51 2.59 7.16 -6.01
N VAL A 52 1.39 7.62 -5.68
CA VAL A 52 0.56 7.06 -4.62
C VAL A 52 -0.61 6.32 -5.27
N ARG A 53 -0.80 5.06 -4.91
CA ARG A 53 -1.89 4.21 -5.42
C ARG A 53 -2.50 3.42 -4.30
N ARG A 54 -3.82 3.38 -4.28
CA ARG A 54 -4.57 2.39 -3.51
C ARG A 54 -4.95 1.23 -4.43
N ARG A 55 -4.75 0.01 -3.98
CA ARG A 55 -5.52 -1.15 -4.47
C ARG A 55 -6.29 -1.70 -3.29
N HIS A 56 -7.44 -2.32 -3.54
CA HIS A 56 -8.41 -2.80 -2.55
C HIS A 56 -7.84 -3.07 -1.15
N ASN A 57 -6.75 -3.84 -1.03
CA ASN A 57 -6.21 -4.25 0.27
C ASN A 57 -4.83 -3.68 0.61
N SER A 58 -4.32 -2.68 -0.13
CA SER A 58 -2.93 -2.20 -0.02
C SER A 58 -2.75 -0.75 -0.46
N LEU A 59 -1.82 -0.06 0.21
CA LEU A 59 -1.31 1.26 -0.19
C LEU A 59 0.10 1.12 -0.81
N TYR A 60 0.28 1.69 -2.00
CA TYR A 60 1.55 1.73 -2.71
C TYR A 60 2.03 3.18 -2.83
N ILE A 61 3.20 3.46 -2.27
CA ILE A 61 3.87 4.76 -2.38
C ILE A 61 5.23 4.50 -3.01
N GLU A 62 5.41 4.97 -4.24
CA GLU A 62 6.57 4.65 -5.07
C GLU A 62 7.23 5.91 -5.60
N TRP A 63 8.53 6.07 -5.38
CA TRP A 63 9.31 7.06 -6.12
C TRP A 63 9.55 6.57 -7.54
N VAL A 64 9.51 7.50 -8.50
CA VAL A 64 9.59 7.23 -9.93
C VAL A 64 10.53 8.25 -10.57
N ARG A 65 11.35 7.79 -11.51
CA ARG A 65 12.21 8.62 -12.34
C ARG A 65 11.54 8.85 -13.70
N ILE A 66 11.38 10.11 -14.09
CA ILE A 66 10.80 10.54 -15.36
C ILE A 66 11.92 10.65 -16.40
N TYR A 67 11.66 10.14 -17.60
CA TYR A 67 12.53 10.30 -18.76
C TYR A 67 11.72 10.90 -19.90
N PHE A 68 12.31 11.85 -20.58
CA PHE A 68 11.76 12.44 -21.80
C PHE A 68 12.58 11.93 -22.98
N TYR A 69 11.91 11.59 -24.07
CA TYR A 69 12.54 11.10 -25.29
C TYR A 69 11.79 11.67 -26.51
N ARG A 70 12.48 11.80 -27.64
CA ARG A 70 11.83 12.21 -28.88
C ARG A 70 11.20 11.01 -29.56
N LYS A 71 9.93 11.11 -29.94
CA LYS A 71 9.22 10.10 -30.71
C LYS A 71 9.57 10.22 -32.20
N SER A 72 9.32 9.16 -32.96
CA SER A 72 9.59 9.09 -34.40
C SER A 72 8.75 10.07 -35.23
N ASP A 73 7.58 10.47 -34.72
CA ASP A 73 6.69 11.50 -35.30
C ASP A 73 7.15 12.94 -35.00
N GLY A 74 8.30 13.11 -34.33
CA GLY A 74 8.83 14.41 -33.92
C GLY A 74 8.30 14.92 -32.58
N GLY A 75 7.30 14.26 -31.98
CA GLY A 75 6.72 14.63 -30.68
C GLY A 75 7.62 14.29 -29.48
N LEU A 76 7.29 14.84 -28.30
CA LEU A 76 7.96 14.49 -27.04
C LEU A 76 7.21 13.36 -26.33
N GLY A 77 7.91 12.25 -26.08
CA GLY A 77 7.46 11.15 -25.25
C GLY A 77 7.93 11.28 -23.82
N ARG A 78 7.15 10.72 -22.89
CA ARG A 78 7.48 10.61 -21.47
C ARG A 78 7.39 9.15 -21.06
N SER A 79 8.44 8.66 -20.42
CA SER A 79 8.44 7.36 -19.74
C SER A 79 8.78 7.53 -18.27
N SER A 80 8.46 6.53 -17.46
CA SER A 80 8.64 6.59 -16.02
C SER A 80 9.16 5.24 -15.50
N LYS A 81 10.21 5.25 -14.68
CA LYS A 81 10.78 4.04 -14.08
C LYS A 81 10.67 4.11 -12.57
N THR A 82 10.01 3.14 -11.95
CA THR A 82 9.96 3.03 -10.49
C THR A 82 11.38 2.87 -9.94
N ILE A 83 11.71 3.71 -8.98
CA ILE A 83 12.94 3.58 -8.21
C ILE A 83 12.75 2.38 -7.29
N ARG A 84 13.74 1.50 -7.21
CA ARG A 84 13.65 0.31 -6.35
C ARG A 84 14.06 0.67 -4.93
N LYS A 85 13.27 0.20 -3.98
CA LYS A 85 13.68 0.10 -2.57
C LYS A 85 14.74 -0.99 -2.43
N GLY A 86 15.59 -0.88 -1.42
CA GLY A 86 16.42 -2.00 -0.99
C GLY A 86 15.55 -3.18 -0.56
N ARG A 87 16.13 -4.38 -0.49
CA ARG A 87 15.41 -5.57 -0.03
C ARG A 87 15.03 -5.41 1.45
N GLY A 88 13.78 -5.66 1.80
CA GLY A 88 13.30 -5.64 3.18
C GLY A 88 13.07 -4.25 3.79
N THR A 89 13.45 -3.16 3.11
CA THR A 89 13.27 -1.79 3.64
C THR A 89 11.91 -1.19 3.27
N GLN A 90 11.38 -0.37 4.18
CA GLN A 90 10.23 0.51 3.91
C GLN A 90 10.65 1.89 3.40
N GLU A 91 11.94 2.18 3.47
CA GLU A 91 12.58 3.44 3.13
C GLU A 91 13.42 3.31 1.86
N TYR A 92 13.41 4.39 1.08
CA TYR A 92 14.30 4.58 -0.04
C TYR A 92 15.61 5.20 0.45
N ALA A 93 16.75 4.74 -0.09
CA ALA A 93 18.01 5.42 0.16
C ALA A 93 17.97 6.82 -0.48
N LEU A 94 18.11 7.87 0.34
CA LEU A 94 18.07 9.26 -0.14
C LEU A 94 19.06 9.49 -1.28
N ALA A 95 20.29 8.99 -1.18
CA ALA A 95 21.28 9.07 -2.25
C ALA A 95 20.76 8.56 -3.62
N THR A 96 19.88 7.55 -3.62
CA THR A 96 19.26 7.05 -4.85
C THR A 96 18.18 8.01 -5.37
N LEU A 97 17.35 8.56 -4.48
CA LEU A 97 16.29 9.50 -4.83
C LEU A 97 16.86 10.81 -5.40
N LEU A 98 17.92 11.33 -4.78
CA LEU A 98 18.52 12.62 -5.10
C LEU A 98 19.39 12.60 -6.37
N LYS A 99 19.74 11.41 -6.90
CA LYS A 99 20.68 11.24 -8.03
C LYS A 99 20.40 12.08 -9.29
N SER A 100 19.16 12.53 -9.53
CA SER A 100 18.86 13.46 -10.63
C SER A 100 17.95 14.61 -10.21
N THR A 101 18.18 15.09 -9.00
CA THR A 101 17.48 16.23 -8.43
C THR A 101 18.52 17.33 -8.24
N PRO A 102 18.76 18.18 -9.26
CA PRO A 102 19.75 19.25 -9.15
C PRO A 102 19.35 20.35 -8.16
N ASP A 103 18.05 20.57 -7.96
CA ASP A 103 17.54 21.68 -7.16
C ASP A 103 17.57 21.34 -5.65
N PRO A 104 18.26 22.14 -4.80
CA PRO A 104 18.34 21.89 -3.35
C PRO A 104 16.99 21.93 -2.61
N GLU A 105 16.06 22.77 -3.05
CA GLU A 105 14.71 22.85 -2.48
C GLU A 105 13.96 21.55 -2.74
N VAL A 106 14.05 21.03 -3.97
CA VAL A 106 13.46 19.74 -4.34
C VAL A 106 14.16 18.59 -3.60
N GLN A 107 15.48 18.66 -3.37
CA GLN A 107 16.19 17.66 -2.59
C GLN A 107 15.69 17.60 -1.14
N ARG A 108 15.50 18.76 -0.51
CA ARG A 108 14.93 18.85 0.84
C ARG A 108 13.51 18.28 0.89
N ALA A 109 12.65 18.69 -0.06
CA ALA A 109 11.27 18.21 -0.14
C ALA A 109 11.19 16.68 -0.34
N ILE A 110 12.12 16.08 -1.11
CA ILE A 110 12.22 14.62 -1.23
C ILE A 110 12.52 13.97 0.13
N GLY A 111 13.45 14.54 0.90
CA GLY A 111 13.82 14.03 2.22
C GLY A 111 12.65 14.03 3.18
N GLU A 112 11.99 15.18 3.32
CA GLU A 112 10.83 15.39 4.19
C GLU A 112 9.64 14.50 3.80
N ALA A 113 9.36 14.39 2.50
CA ALA A 113 8.29 13.53 2.00
C ALA A 113 8.60 12.05 2.24
N GLU A 114 9.84 11.60 1.99
CA GLU A 114 10.22 10.19 2.17
C GLU A 114 10.18 9.76 3.64
N GLU A 115 10.57 10.63 4.58
CA GLU A 115 10.45 10.35 6.01
C GLU A 115 8.99 10.05 6.41
N GLN A 116 8.06 10.86 5.92
CA GLN A 116 6.63 10.66 6.17
C GLN A 116 6.09 9.42 5.43
N PHE A 117 6.48 9.23 4.16
CA PHE A 117 6.07 8.06 3.39
C PHE A 117 6.56 6.76 3.99
N ALA A 118 7.75 6.73 4.59
CA ALA A 118 8.28 5.56 5.28
C ALA A 118 7.35 5.10 6.41
N VAL A 119 6.87 6.05 7.21
CA VAL A 119 5.90 5.80 8.29
C VAL A 119 4.60 5.24 7.71
N LEU A 120 4.05 5.87 6.67
CA LEU A 120 2.81 5.41 6.04
C LEU A 120 2.93 4.02 5.42
N ARG A 121 4.07 3.70 4.78
CA ARG A 121 4.34 2.35 4.26
C ARG A 121 4.42 1.30 5.37
N ARG A 122 5.04 1.63 6.51
CA ARG A 122 5.05 0.76 7.70
C ARG A 122 3.64 0.52 8.22
N GLN A 123 2.86 1.58 8.41
CA GLN A 123 1.48 1.50 8.89
C GLN A 123 0.61 0.67 7.94
N ALA A 124 0.66 0.95 6.64
CA ALA A 124 -0.08 0.19 5.65
C ALA A 124 0.29 -1.31 5.68
N ARG A 125 1.58 -1.64 5.77
CA ARG A 125 2.02 -3.04 5.89
C ARG A 125 1.41 -3.72 7.12
N THR A 126 1.43 -3.06 8.27
CA THR A 126 0.83 -3.58 9.51
C THR A 126 -0.67 -3.82 9.31
N LEU A 127 -1.40 -2.87 8.73
CA LEU A 127 -2.83 -3.00 8.46
C LEU A 127 -3.15 -4.20 7.54
N VAL A 128 -2.35 -4.40 6.49
CA VAL A 128 -2.51 -5.57 5.59
C VAL A 128 -2.30 -6.88 6.34
N GLU A 129 -1.28 -6.97 7.20
CA GLU A 129 -1.04 -8.17 8.00
C GLU A 129 -2.15 -8.38 9.04
N THR A 130 -2.63 -7.34 9.71
CA THR A 130 -3.75 -7.42 10.64
C THR A 130 -5.00 -7.98 9.95
N ARG A 131 -5.33 -7.51 8.74
CA ARG A 131 -6.46 -8.05 7.96
C ARG A 131 -6.29 -9.53 7.65
N LYS A 132 -5.09 -9.98 7.28
CA LYS A 132 -4.83 -11.40 7.04
C LYS A 132 -5.09 -12.24 8.30
N TRP A 133 -4.66 -11.75 9.46
CA TRP A 133 -4.90 -12.42 10.74
C TRP A 133 -6.38 -12.47 11.11
N LEU A 134 -7.13 -11.39 10.90
CA LEU A 134 -8.58 -11.34 11.12
C LEU A 134 -9.30 -12.40 10.28
N ARG A 135 -8.98 -12.50 8.98
CA ARG A 135 -9.56 -13.51 8.08
C ARG A 135 -9.29 -14.93 8.53
N ARG A 136 -8.04 -15.23 8.88
CA ARG A 136 -7.66 -16.56 9.37
C ARG A 136 -8.39 -16.92 10.67
N ALA A 137 -8.57 -15.96 11.56
CA ALA A 137 -9.31 -16.19 12.80
C ALA A 137 -10.79 -16.46 12.54
N GLU A 138 -11.40 -15.75 11.57
CA GLU A 138 -12.77 -15.96 11.15
C GLU A 138 -12.97 -17.33 10.50
N GLU A 139 -12.09 -17.71 9.58
CA GLU A 139 -12.06 -19.04 8.93
C GLU A 139 -11.93 -20.16 9.97
N ALA A 140 -10.98 -20.04 10.91
CA ALA A 140 -10.79 -21.02 11.97
C ALA A 140 -12.03 -21.14 12.88
N ARG A 141 -12.67 -20.01 13.21
CA ARG A 141 -13.90 -20.00 14.01
C ARG A 141 -15.07 -20.69 13.28
N SER A 142 -15.23 -20.43 11.98
CA SER A 142 -16.25 -21.11 11.17
C SER A 142 -16.00 -22.62 11.14
N ALA A 143 -14.75 -23.04 10.92
CA ALA A 143 -14.40 -24.45 10.90
C ALA A 143 -14.67 -25.16 12.23
N ILE A 144 -14.42 -24.50 13.38
CA ILE A 144 -14.75 -25.04 14.70
C ILE A 144 -16.26 -25.17 14.89
N ALA A 145 -17.04 -24.17 14.46
CA ALA A 145 -18.50 -24.21 14.55
C ALA A 145 -19.09 -25.34 13.69
N ASP A 146 -18.59 -25.51 12.47
CA ASP A 146 -19.01 -26.59 11.56
C ASP A 146 -18.67 -27.97 12.14
N LEU A 147 -17.48 -28.13 12.74
CA LEU A 147 -17.07 -29.37 13.39
C LEU A 147 -17.95 -29.69 14.60
N ALA A 148 -18.26 -28.68 15.42
CA ALA A 148 -19.14 -28.83 16.57
C ALA A 148 -20.57 -29.22 16.16
N ALA A 149 -21.09 -28.62 15.07
CA ALA A 149 -22.40 -28.96 14.53
C ALA A 149 -22.45 -30.41 14.01
N ARG A 150 -21.40 -30.88 13.34
CA ARG A 150 -21.30 -32.29 12.90
C ARG A 150 -21.28 -33.25 14.08
N HIS A 151 -20.47 -32.97 15.10
CA HIS A 151 -20.41 -33.80 16.29
C HIS A 151 -21.73 -33.85 17.06
N ALA A 152 -22.52 -32.77 17.07
CA ALA A 152 -23.84 -32.77 17.71
C ALA A 152 -24.80 -33.73 16.99
N VAL A 153 -24.79 -33.74 15.65
CA VAL A 153 -25.60 -34.67 14.83
C VAL A 153 -25.17 -36.12 15.07
N ASP A 154 -23.86 -36.40 15.05
CA ASP A 154 -23.34 -37.75 15.28
C ASP A 154 -23.69 -38.29 16.70
N GLN A 155 -23.91 -37.43 17.68
CA GLN A 155 -24.35 -37.83 19.03
C GLN A 155 -25.85 -38.07 19.12
N GLU A 156 -26.67 -37.33 18.37
CA GLU A 156 -28.12 -37.58 18.29
C GLU A 156 -28.40 -38.91 17.57
N ASP A 157 -27.71 -39.20 16.47
CA ASP A 157 -27.88 -40.46 15.72
C ASP A 157 -27.46 -41.68 16.57
N ASN A 158 -26.34 -41.60 17.30
CA ASN A 158 -25.92 -42.67 18.21
C ASN A 158 -26.86 -42.86 19.41
N ALA A 159 -27.52 -41.80 19.90
CA ALA A 159 -28.46 -41.90 21.00
C ALA A 159 -29.76 -42.61 20.57
N LEU A 160 -30.21 -42.39 19.33
CA LEU A 160 -31.39 -43.04 18.77
C LEU A 160 -31.16 -44.54 18.49
N GLU A 161 -29.97 -44.94 18.04
CA GLU A 161 -29.66 -46.37 17.84
C GLU A 161 -29.63 -47.17 19.16
N LEU A 162 -29.18 -46.56 20.26
CA LEU A 162 -29.14 -47.21 21.57
C LEU A 162 -30.52 -47.39 22.23
N GLU A 163 -31.51 -46.56 21.87
CA GLU A 163 -32.89 -46.70 22.36
C GLU A 163 -33.65 -47.82 21.63
N ASP A 164 -33.35 -48.08 20.35
CA ASP A 164 -33.96 -49.16 19.56
C ASP A 164 -33.42 -50.56 19.94
N GLU A 165 -32.17 -50.67 20.41
CA GLU A 165 -31.58 -51.95 20.85
C GLU A 165 -32.00 -52.37 22.28
N GLY A 166 -32.62 -51.48 23.06
CA GLY A 166 -33.05 -51.74 24.44
C GLY A 166 -34.43 -52.39 24.62
N HIS A 167 -35.17 -52.64 23.53
CA HIS A 167 -36.55 -53.14 23.54
C HIS A 167 -36.76 -54.50 22.84
N GLY A 168 -35.70 -55.30 22.72
CA GLY A 168 -35.74 -56.69 22.23
C GLY A 168 -35.86 -57.73 23.34
#